data_AF-A0A7M5V4D8-F1
#
_entry.id   AF-A0A7M5V4D8-F1
#
_cell.length_a   1.000
_cell.length_b   1.000
_cell.length_c   1.000
_cell.angle_alpha   90.00
_cell.angle_beta   90.00
_cell.angle_gamma   90.00
#
_symmetry.space_group_name_H-M   'P 1'
#
loop_
_entity.id
_entity.type
_entity.pdbx_description
1 polymer ?
#
loop_
_entity_poly.entity_id
_entity_poly.type
_entity_poly.pdbx_seq_one_letter_code
_entity_poly.pdbx_strand_id
1 'polypeptide(L)'
;RWVARILGINRIVESYLKVHKTFSDVAKSGATFQGVKWDAKTQTKANGCRAKMETFAWLVALVITKNIFFYIDSITTGLQATSLSIVEAYLEITNVIETLEGVKLNVNKYHKKWYTEAVELAAKIGINPKCPRVVCGVSMNRDSTPSNTEEEYFRRTITIRCLNE
;
A
#
# COMPACT_ATOMS: atom_id res chain seq x y z
N ARG A 1 -12.26 -14.31 -8.88
CA ARG A 1 -12.46 -13.94 -7.45
C ARG A 1 -11.20 -13.39 -6.79
N TRP A 2 -10.00 -13.92 -7.10
CA TRP A 2 -8.71 -13.38 -6.63
C TRP A 2 -8.10 -12.35 -7.58
N VAL A 3 -8.11 -12.59 -8.90
CA VAL A 3 -7.67 -11.60 -9.92
C VAL A 3 -8.42 -10.27 -9.79
N ALA A 4 -9.74 -10.31 -9.54
CA ALA A 4 -10.53 -9.10 -9.26
C ALA A 4 -10.01 -8.28 -8.05
N ARG A 5 -9.41 -8.93 -7.05
CA ARG A 5 -8.81 -8.23 -5.89
C ARG A 5 -7.48 -7.59 -6.27
N ILE A 6 -6.66 -8.27 -7.06
CA ILE A 6 -5.37 -7.74 -7.56
C ILE A 6 -5.61 -6.51 -8.45
N LEU A 7 -6.52 -6.65 -9.42
CA LEU A 7 -6.96 -5.53 -10.27
C LEU A 7 -7.56 -4.39 -9.44
N GLY A 8 -8.29 -4.72 -8.36
CA GLY A 8 -8.83 -3.73 -7.42
C GLY A 8 -7.75 -2.87 -6.75
N ILE A 9 -6.64 -3.48 -6.30
CA ILE A 9 -5.52 -2.75 -5.68
C ILE A 9 -4.87 -1.80 -6.69
N ASN A 10 -4.60 -2.29 -7.91
CA ASN A 10 -4.05 -1.46 -8.98
C ASN A 10 -4.98 -0.26 -9.28
N ARG A 11 -6.28 -0.52 -9.38
CA ARG A 11 -7.28 0.52 -9.62
C ARG A 11 -7.35 1.57 -8.51
N ILE A 12 -7.21 1.14 -7.26
CA ILE A 12 -7.17 2.03 -6.09
C ILE A 12 -5.95 2.95 -6.17
N VAL A 13 -4.78 2.43 -6.55
CA VAL A 13 -3.56 3.23 -6.68
C VAL A 13 -3.66 4.23 -7.84
N GLU A 14 -4.19 3.81 -8.99
CA GLU A 14 -4.44 4.71 -10.13
C GLU A 14 -5.42 5.84 -9.79
N SER A 15 -6.46 5.50 -9.04
CA SER A 15 -7.54 6.43 -8.69
C SER A 15 -7.28 7.15 -7.37
N TYR A 16 -6.11 6.97 -6.75
CA TYR A 16 -5.85 7.35 -5.37
C TYR A 16 -6.09 8.84 -5.12
N LEU A 17 -5.56 9.70 -6.00
CA LEU A 17 -5.74 11.16 -5.91
C LEU A 17 -7.20 11.57 -6.06
N LYS A 18 -7.94 10.92 -6.97
CA LYS A 18 -9.36 11.21 -7.19
C LYS A 18 -10.17 10.82 -5.95
N VAL A 19 -9.93 9.64 -5.41
CA VAL A 19 -10.60 9.13 -4.20
C VAL A 19 -10.29 10.03 -2.99
N HIS A 20 -9.03 10.40 -2.79
CA HIS A 20 -8.63 11.35 -1.73
C HIS A 20 -9.35 12.70 -1.88
N LYS A 21 -9.38 13.25 -3.10
CA LYS A 21 -10.10 14.50 -3.39
C LYS A 21 -11.58 14.39 -3.09
N THR A 22 -12.24 13.30 -3.50
CA THR A 22 -13.67 13.11 -3.20
C THR A 22 -13.95 13.04 -1.70
N PHE A 23 -13.11 12.34 -0.92
CA PHE A 23 -13.29 12.32 0.54
C PHE A 23 -13.01 13.68 1.17
N SER A 24 -12.04 14.44 0.64
CA SER A 24 -11.77 15.82 1.06
C SER A 24 -12.97 16.73 0.80
N ASP A 25 -13.62 16.60 -0.36
CA ASP A 25 -14.78 17.40 -0.72
C ASP A 25 -16.03 17.02 0.10
N VAL A 26 -16.27 15.73 0.34
CA VAL A 26 -17.38 15.25 1.18
C VAL A 26 -17.17 15.62 2.66
N ALA A 27 -15.93 15.68 3.13
CA ALA A 27 -15.62 16.00 4.53
C ALA A 27 -15.78 17.49 4.88
N LYS A 28 -15.89 18.39 3.89
CA LYS A 28 -16.09 19.84 4.14
C LYS A 28 -17.45 20.09 4.77
N SER A 29 -17.49 20.95 5.79
CA SER A 29 -18.74 21.38 6.42
C SER A 29 -19.65 22.06 5.40
N GLY A 30 -20.89 21.55 5.27
CA GLY A 30 -21.85 22.07 4.30
C GLY A 30 -21.64 21.57 2.87
N ALA A 31 -20.81 20.55 2.65
CA ALA A 31 -20.67 19.92 1.35
C ALA A 31 -22.03 19.44 0.82
N THR A 32 -22.31 19.78 -0.44
CA THR A 32 -23.53 19.38 -1.16
C THR A 32 -23.17 18.56 -2.39
N PHE A 33 -24.04 17.62 -2.74
CA PHE A 33 -23.99 16.91 -4.01
C PHE A 33 -25.35 17.08 -4.67
N GLN A 34 -25.38 17.65 -5.87
CA GLN A 34 -26.62 17.93 -6.61
C GLN A 34 -27.68 18.69 -5.78
N GLY A 35 -27.23 19.65 -4.95
CA GLY A 35 -28.12 20.45 -4.09
C GLY A 35 -28.55 19.79 -2.78
N VAL A 36 -28.22 18.51 -2.57
CA VAL A 36 -28.49 17.79 -1.32
C VAL A 36 -27.26 17.83 -0.41
N LYS A 37 -27.45 18.20 0.86
CA LYS A 37 -26.37 18.19 1.87
C LYS A 37 -26.01 16.75 2.26
N TRP A 38 -24.71 16.47 2.40
CA TRP A 38 -24.27 15.21 2.97
C TRP A 38 -24.70 15.08 4.44
N ASP A 39 -25.13 13.89 4.84
CA ASP A 39 -25.46 13.61 6.24
C ASP A 39 -24.19 13.59 7.12
N ALA A 40 -24.35 13.94 8.39
CA ALA A 40 -23.22 14.06 9.32
C ALA A 40 -22.45 12.73 9.51
N LYS A 41 -23.13 11.58 9.39
CA LYS A 41 -22.50 10.26 9.53
C LYS A 41 -21.62 9.95 8.32
N THR A 42 -22.05 10.28 7.10
CA THR A 42 -21.26 10.14 5.88
C THR A 42 -20.08 11.10 5.87
N GLN A 43 -20.25 12.36 6.29
CA GLN A 43 -19.14 13.31 6.45
C GLN A 43 -18.09 12.79 7.45
N THR A 44 -18.54 12.27 8.60
CA THR A 44 -17.65 11.68 9.61
C THR A 44 -16.88 10.48 9.05
N LYS A 45 -17.55 9.58 8.31
CA LYS A 45 -16.90 8.43 7.66
C LYS A 45 -15.90 8.86 6.60
N ALA A 46 -16.26 9.83 5.75
CA ALA A 46 -15.37 10.37 4.73
C ALA A 46 -14.11 10.99 5.34
N ASN A 47 -14.27 11.74 6.44
CA ASN A 47 -13.15 12.31 7.18
C ASN A 47 -12.25 11.22 7.80
N GLY A 48 -12.84 10.17 8.37
CA GLY A 48 -12.09 9.02 8.89
C GLY A 48 -11.32 8.27 7.81
N CYS A 49 -11.92 8.05 6.63
CA CYS A 49 -11.26 7.44 5.47
C CYS A 49 -10.12 8.33 4.95
N ARG A 50 -10.36 9.64 4.81
CA ARG A 50 -9.35 10.61 4.42
C ARG A 50 -8.15 10.59 5.36
N ALA A 51 -8.37 10.67 6.68
CA ALA A 51 -7.29 10.67 7.66
C ALA A 51 -6.42 9.39 7.60
N LYS A 52 -7.04 8.23 7.34
CA LYS A 52 -6.31 6.98 7.13
C LYS A 52 -5.49 7.01 5.85
N MET A 53 -6.08 7.48 4.75
CA MET A 53 -5.38 7.63 3.46
C MET A 53 -4.18 8.57 3.60
N GLU A 54 -4.31 9.62 4.40
CA GLU A 54 -3.25 10.59 4.65
C GLU A 54 -2.12 10.08 5.56
N THR A 55 -2.25 8.89 6.16
CA THR A 55 -1.20 8.34 7.00
C THR A 55 -0.05 7.78 6.15
N PHE A 56 1.19 8.23 6.38
CA PHE A 56 2.34 7.78 5.58
C PHE A 56 2.57 6.25 5.64
N ALA A 57 2.34 5.62 6.80
CA ALA A 57 2.40 4.17 6.94
C ALA A 57 1.41 3.43 6.01
N TRP A 58 0.21 4.00 5.79
CA TRP A 58 -0.77 3.45 4.86
C TRP A 58 -0.28 3.54 3.42
N LEU A 59 0.32 4.66 3.02
CA LEU A 59 0.88 4.84 1.67
C LEU A 59 1.99 3.83 1.39
N VAL A 60 2.91 3.67 2.35
CA VAL A 60 4.02 2.71 2.23
C VAL A 60 3.47 1.28 2.13
N ALA A 61 2.52 0.90 2.98
CA ALA A 61 1.85 -0.39 2.90
C ALA A 61 1.17 -0.60 1.53
N LEU A 62 0.39 0.36 1.06
CA LEU A 62 -0.32 0.28 -0.22
C LEU A 62 0.63 0.06 -1.40
N VAL A 63 1.73 0.82 -1.45
CA VAL A 63 2.73 0.72 -2.52
C VAL A 63 3.48 -0.61 -2.47
N ILE A 64 3.89 -1.06 -1.29
CA ILE A 64 4.56 -2.36 -1.13
C ILE A 64 3.62 -3.50 -1.54
N THR A 65 2.38 -3.49 -1.03
CA THR A 65 1.38 -4.51 -1.38
C THR A 65 1.12 -4.52 -2.88
N LYS A 66 0.95 -3.36 -3.54
CA LYS A 66 0.80 -3.28 -4.99
C LYS A 66 1.98 -3.96 -5.72
N ASN A 67 3.21 -3.64 -5.32
CA ASN A 67 4.40 -4.17 -5.99
C ASN A 67 4.57 -5.67 -5.77
N ILE A 68 4.24 -6.21 -4.59
CA ILE A 68 4.24 -7.66 -4.35
C ILE A 68 3.15 -8.35 -5.18
N PHE A 69 1.95 -7.78 -5.19
CA PHE A 69 0.81 -8.33 -5.93
C PHE A 69 1.04 -8.36 -7.45
N PHE A 70 1.85 -7.43 -7.98
CA PHE A 70 2.26 -7.45 -9.39
C PHE A 70 2.96 -8.77 -9.78
N TYR A 71 3.82 -9.31 -8.92
CA TYR A 71 4.50 -10.59 -9.18
C TYR A 71 3.55 -11.79 -9.08
N ILE A 72 2.47 -11.68 -8.31
CA ILE A 72 1.46 -12.73 -8.12
C ILE A 72 0.42 -12.69 -9.25
N ASP A 73 0.20 -11.52 -9.86
CA ASP A 73 -0.82 -11.30 -10.90
C ASP A 73 -0.63 -12.22 -12.11
N SER A 74 0.61 -12.37 -12.60
CA SER A 74 0.95 -13.21 -13.75
C SER A 74 0.50 -14.65 -13.57
N ILE A 75 0.81 -15.24 -12.41
CA ILE A 75 0.37 -16.59 -12.03
C ILE A 75 -1.15 -16.66 -11.91
N THR A 76 -1.77 -15.75 -11.19
CA THR A 76 -3.21 -15.86 -10.91
C THR A 76 -4.05 -15.73 -12.18
N THR A 77 -3.55 -15.00 -13.17
CA THR A 77 -4.13 -14.90 -14.51
C THR A 77 -3.84 -16.16 -15.32
N GLY A 78 -2.60 -16.67 -15.29
CA GLY A 78 -2.22 -17.93 -15.95
C GLY A 78 -3.02 -19.14 -15.48
N LEU A 79 -3.18 -19.34 -14.17
CA LEU A 79 -3.98 -20.43 -13.60
C LEU A 79 -5.48 -20.32 -13.88
N GLN A 80 -5.99 -19.13 -14.21
CA GLN A 80 -7.38 -18.94 -14.60
C GLN A 80 -7.60 -19.14 -16.11
N ALA A 81 -6.53 -19.16 -16.91
CA ALA A 81 -6.63 -19.45 -18.33
C ALA A 81 -7.01 -20.92 -18.53
N THR A 82 -8.01 -21.17 -19.39
CA THR A 82 -8.63 -22.49 -19.59
C THR A 82 -7.70 -23.50 -20.29
N SER A 83 -6.53 -23.06 -20.73
CA SER A 83 -5.62 -23.79 -21.62
C SER A 83 -4.26 -24.13 -20.99
N LEU A 84 -4.00 -23.79 -19.72
CA LEU A 84 -2.70 -24.02 -19.11
C LEU A 84 -2.56 -25.49 -18.68
N SER A 85 -1.53 -26.19 -19.16
CA SER A 85 -1.23 -27.54 -18.67
C SER A 85 -0.76 -27.49 -17.21
N ILE A 86 -0.97 -28.57 -16.46
CA ILE A 86 -0.55 -28.68 -15.05
C ILE A 86 0.97 -28.47 -14.93
N VAL A 87 1.74 -28.91 -15.93
CA VAL A 87 3.20 -28.77 -15.98
C VAL A 87 3.61 -27.31 -16.16
N GLU A 88 2.96 -26.58 -17.07
CA GLU A 88 3.18 -25.14 -17.26
C GLU A 88 2.78 -24.33 -16.01
N ALA A 89 1.65 -24.68 -15.39
CA ALA A 89 1.23 -24.06 -14.13
C ALA A 89 2.27 -24.24 -13.02
N TYR A 90 2.86 -25.44 -12.93
CA TYR A 90 3.91 -25.74 -11.97
C TYR A 90 5.18 -24.92 -12.23
N LEU A 91 5.63 -24.82 -13.49
CA LEU A 91 6.81 -24.04 -13.86
C LEU A 91 6.62 -22.54 -13.55
N GLU A 92 5.44 -21.98 -13.86
CA GLU A 92 5.10 -20.59 -13.54
C GLU A 92 5.13 -20.34 -12.03
N ILE A 93 4.57 -21.26 -11.23
CA ILE A 93 4.62 -21.17 -9.76
C ILE A 93 6.06 -21.14 -9.25
N THR A 94 6.91 -22.06 -9.73
CA THR A 94 8.32 -22.10 -9.35
C THR A 94 9.04 -20.81 -9.72
N ASN A 95 8.84 -20.29 -10.93
CA ASN A 95 9.46 -19.04 -11.38
C ASN A 95 9.10 -17.83 -10.49
N VAL A 96 7.85 -17.72 -10.03
CA VAL A 96 7.47 -16.62 -9.12
C VAL A 96 7.98 -16.84 -7.72
N ILE A 97 8.04 -18.07 -7.22
CA ILE A 97 8.68 -18.36 -5.93
C ILE A 97 10.14 -17.89 -5.98
N GLU A 98 10.89 -18.28 -7.01
CA GLU A 98 12.27 -17.84 -7.22
C GLU A 98 12.37 -16.31 -7.35
N THR A 99 11.42 -15.68 -8.05
CA THR A 99 11.37 -14.22 -8.18
C THR A 99 11.14 -13.54 -6.82
N LEU A 100 10.20 -14.04 -6.01
CA LEU A 100 9.91 -13.51 -4.68
C LEU A 100 11.06 -13.75 -3.70
N GLU A 101 11.74 -14.89 -3.80
CA GLU A 101 12.98 -15.16 -3.06
C GLU A 101 14.10 -14.19 -3.46
N GLY A 102 14.25 -13.92 -4.77
CA GLY A 102 15.15 -12.89 -5.27
C GLY A 102 14.82 -11.49 -4.74
N VAL A 103 13.53 -11.17 -4.60
CA VAL A 103 13.06 -9.93 -3.96
C VAL A 103 13.41 -9.89 -2.48
N LYS A 104 13.27 -11.01 -1.74
CA LYS A 104 13.67 -11.14 -0.33
C LYS A 104 15.17 -10.93 -0.14
N LEU A 105 15.99 -11.59 -0.95
CA LEU A 105 17.45 -11.47 -0.89
C LEU A 105 17.91 -10.04 -1.17
N ASN A 106 17.22 -9.34 -2.08
CA ASN A 106 17.53 -7.96 -2.46
C ASN A 106 16.58 -6.93 -1.84
N VAL A 107 15.99 -7.25 -0.67
CA VAL A 107 14.92 -6.44 -0.06
C VAL A 107 15.31 -4.99 0.12
N ASN A 108 16.58 -4.69 0.41
CA ASN A 108 17.05 -3.31 0.57
C ASN A 108 16.90 -2.49 -0.73
N LYS A 109 17.24 -3.08 -1.88
CA LYS A 109 17.15 -2.42 -3.20
C LYS A 109 15.69 -2.22 -3.60
N TYR A 110 14.87 -3.25 -3.45
CA TYR A 110 13.44 -3.19 -3.78
C TYR A 110 12.70 -2.23 -2.86
N HIS A 111 12.95 -2.32 -1.55
CA HIS A 111 12.37 -1.40 -0.56
C HIS A 111 12.67 0.05 -0.89
N LYS A 112 13.92 0.39 -1.21
CA LYS A 112 14.29 1.77 -1.55
C LYS A 112 13.48 2.31 -2.73
N LYS A 113 13.27 1.48 -3.77
CA LYS A 113 12.42 1.83 -4.92
C LYS A 113 10.96 2.04 -4.49
N TRP A 114 10.39 1.12 -3.73
CA TRP A 114 8.99 1.20 -3.27
C TRP A 114 8.75 2.35 -2.30
N TYR A 115 9.71 2.62 -1.42
CA TYR A 115 9.68 3.74 -0.51
C TYR A 115 9.70 5.08 -1.27
N THR A 116 10.53 5.19 -2.31
CA THR A 116 10.55 6.37 -3.19
C THR A 116 9.20 6.59 -3.88
N GLU A 117 8.58 5.53 -4.42
CA GLU A 117 7.23 5.59 -4.99
C GLU A 117 6.19 6.05 -3.96
N ALA A 118 6.29 5.61 -2.70
CA ALA A 118 5.42 6.05 -1.62
C ALA A 118 5.63 7.54 -1.25
N VAL A 119 6.87 8.02 -1.25
CA VAL A 119 7.21 9.44 -1.04
C VAL A 119 6.65 10.30 -2.16
N GLU A 120 6.78 9.87 -3.42
CA GLU A 120 6.19 10.57 -4.58
C GLU A 120 4.67 10.62 -4.50
N LEU A 121 4.03 9.52 -4.09
CA LEU A 121 2.58 9.49 -3.89
C LEU A 121 2.15 10.43 -2.75
N ALA A 122 2.90 10.47 -1.65
CA ALA A 122 2.68 11.38 -0.54
C ALA A 122 2.81 12.86 -0.96
N ALA A 123 3.82 13.19 -1.76
CA ALA A 123 4.01 14.52 -2.31
C ALA A 123 2.80 14.98 -3.15
N LYS A 124 2.22 14.08 -3.96
CA LYS A 124 1.03 14.38 -4.79
C LYS A 124 -0.22 14.72 -3.99
N ILE A 125 -0.32 14.23 -2.75
CA ILE A 125 -1.44 14.54 -1.83
C ILE A 125 -1.06 15.62 -0.78
N GLY A 126 0.14 16.19 -0.87
CA GLY A 126 0.61 17.26 0.02
C GLY A 126 1.03 16.78 1.41
N ILE A 127 1.46 15.54 1.55
CA ILE A 127 1.83 14.92 2.83
C ILE A 127 3.33 14.72 2.88
N ASN A 128 3.94 15.18 3.98
CA ASN A 128 5.34 14.91 4.24
C ASN A 128 5.51 13.49 4.80
N PRO A 129 6.56 12.75 4.39
CA PRO A 129 6.97 11.54 5.08
C PRO A 129 7.08 11.84 6.58
N LYS A 130 6.46 10.96 7.37
CA LYS A 130 6.47 11.09 8.82
C LYS A 130 6.52 9.70 9.43
N CYS A 131 7.59 9.43 10.16
CA CYS A 131 7.67 8.26 10.99
C CYS A 131 6.64 8.34 12.15
N PRO A 132 5.99 7.23 12.55
CA PRO A 132 5.13 7.22 13.71
C PRO A 132 5.86 7.77 14.95
N ARG A 133 5.18 8.67 15.68
CA ARG A 133 5.69 9.42 16.84
C ARG A 133 6.36 8.56 17.92
N VAL A 134 6.03 7.26 17.97
CA VAL A 134 6.53 6.28 18.95
C VAL A 134 8.02 5.95 18.74
N VAL A 135 8.57 6.13 17.52
CA VAL A 135 9.95 5.71 17.20
C VAL A 135 10.93 6.87 17.10
N CYS A 136 10.46 8.09 16.77
CA CYS A 136 11.34 9.26 16.66
C CYS A 136 11.56 10.04 17.97
N GLY A 137 11.40 9.42 19.15
CA GLY A 137 12.12 9.90 20.35
C GLY A 137 11.41 10.09 21.70
N VAL A 138 10.25 9.48 22.02
CA VAL A 138 9.80 9.44 23.44
C VAL A 138 9.07 8.13 23.79
N SER A 139 9.83 7.06 24.00
CA SER A 139 9.37 5.90 24.77
C SER A 139 10.55 5.43 25.62
N MET A 140 10.68 5.97 26.83
CA MET A 140 11.74 5.65 27.79
C MET A 140 11.59 4.25 28.43
N ASN A 141 10.86 3.30 27.83
CA ASN A 141 10.56 2.05 28.53
C ASN A 141 10.45 0.78 27.66
N ARG A 142 10.99 0.79 26.45
CA ARG A 142 11.18 -0.44 25.65
C ARG A 142 12.47 -0.32 24.89
N ASP A 143 13.30 -1.36 24.93
CA ASP A 143 14.51 -1.54 24.12
C ASP A 143 14.17 -1.50 22.62
N SER A 144 13.89 -0.31 22.14
CA SER A 144 13.60 -0.01 20.76
C SER A 144 14.96 0.24 20.14
N THR A 145 15.48 -0.75 19.42
CA THR A 145 16.65 -0.55 18.56
C THR A 145 16.41 0.70 17.70
N PRO A 146 17.26 1.74 17.80
CA PRO A 146 17.04 2.96 17.04
C PRO A 146 17.16 2.61 15.55
N SER A 147 16.05 2.69 14.82
CA SER A 147 16.14 2.75 13.35
C SER A 147 16.70 4.12 13.03
N ASN A 148 17.93 4.19 12.54
CA ASN A 148 18.63 5.47 12.33
C ASN A 148 17.99 6.34 11.21
N THR A 149 17.00 5.81 10.46
CA THR A 149 16.24 6.53 9.43
C THR A 149 14.78 6.04 9.34
N GLU A 150 13.88 6.91 8.87
CA GLU A 150 12.46 6.58 8.64
C GLU A 150 12.29 5.44 7.63
N GLU A 151 13.13 5.38 6.60
CA GLU A 151 13.14 4.32 5.59
C GLU A 151 13.38 2.94 6.23
N GLU A 152 14.34 2.85 7.17
CA GLU A 152 14.68 1.59 7.83
C GLU A 152 13.54 1.08 8.72
N TYR A 153 12.83 1.99 9.39
CA TYR A 153 11.65 1.64 10.18
C TYR A 153 10.61 0.93 9.31
N PHE A 154 10.24 1.52 8.18
CA PHE A 154 9.22 0.96 7.28
C PHE A 154 9.68 -0.33 6.61
N ARG A 155 10.98 -0.45 6.30
CA ARG A 155 11.56 -1.69 5.80
C ARG A 155 11.32 -2.86 6.76
N ARG A 156 11.63 -2.66 8.04
CA ARG A 156 11.51 -3.70 9.07
C ARG A 156 10.07 -4.01 9.44
N THR A 157 9.23 -2.99 9.54
CA THR A 157 7.85 -3.13 10.05
C THR A 157 6.83 -3.53 9.00
N ILE A 158 7.01 -3.10 7.75
CA ILE A 158 6.05 -3.35 6.66
C ILE A 158 6.66 -4.32 5.65
N THR A 159 7.79 -3.97 5.03
CA THR A 159 8.31 -4.72 3.87
C THR A 159 8.74 -6.13 4.21
N ILE A 160 9.55 -6.30 5.26
CA ILE A 160 10.01 -7.62 5.69
C ILE A 160 8.85 -8.46 6.20
N ARG A 161 7.91 -7.86 6.95
CA ARG A 161 6.71 -8.56 7.43
C ARG A 161 5.87 -9.07 6.27
N CYS A 162 5.58 -8.21 5.29
CA CYS A 162 4.75 -8.55 4.14
C CYS A 162 5.38 -9.63 3.22
N LEU A 163 6.71 -9.76 3.22
CA LEU A 163 7.40 -10.80 2.46
C LEU A 163 7.54 -12.12 3.24
N ASN A 164 7.53 -12.08 4.56
CA ASN A 164 7.78 -13.26 5.42
C ASN A 164 6.51 -13.92 5.97
N GLU A 165 5.33 -13.32 5.79
CA GLU A 165 4.02 -13.96 5.99
C GLU A 165 3.67 -14.89 4.81
#